data_AF-A0AAV4Y7B4-F1
#
_entry.id   AF-A0AAV4Y7B4-F1
#
_cell.length_a   1.000
_cell.length_b   1.000
_cell.length_c   1.000
_cell.angle_alpha   90.00
_cell.angle_beta   90.00
_cell.angle_gamma   90.00
#
_symmetry.space_group_name_H-M   'P 1'
#
loop_
_entity.id
_entity.type
_entity.pdbx_description
1 polymer ?
#
loop_
_entity_poly.entity_id
_entity_poly.type
_entity_poly.pdbx_seq_one_letter_code
_entity_poly.pdbx_strand_id
1 'polypeptide(L)'
;MAKIGKSFKKDAKEITKVLKELDEDKIAELEKEMETKGEYILNVNGTEFTITKEMVNINRSQKTMHVEEIIPAVIEPSFGIGRIIIFALPPVIAPLKCSVLPLSGHPDFAPFVSTLSQDLTKNEVSHRVDDSSGSIGRRYTRTDEIAIPFGITVDFDSLKEPYSVTLRERDTMEQIRVPLEQVASLVSDLSRGRQTWEAAKCCYPKFEQQETTKGA
;
A
#
# COMPACT_ATOMS: atom_id res chain seq x y z
N MET A 1 -46.55 12.73 32.42
CA MET A 1 -46.34 13.66 31.29
C MET A 1 -47.61 14.36 30.79
N ALA A 2 -48.78 13.71 30.72
CA ALA A 2 -50.01 14.34 30.22
C ALA A 2 -50.58 15.50 31.07
N LYS A 3 -50.34 15.49 32.39
CA LYS A 3 -50.80 16.57 33.31
C LYS A 3 -49.94 17.84 33.21
N ILE A 4 -48.61 17.71 33.14
CA ILE A 4 -47.67 18.84 32.96
C ILE A 4 -47.95 19.60 31.65
N GLY A 5 -48.24 18.88 30.56
CA GLY A 5 -48.61 19.49 29.28
C GLY A 5 -49.91 20.30 29.31
N LYS A 6 -50.88 19.91 30.15
CA LYS A 6 -52.14 20.65 30.32
C LYS A 6 -51.97 21.90 31.19
N SER A 7 -51.12 21.82 32.22
CA SER A 7 -50.89 22.93 33.16
C SER A 7 -49.97 24.02 32.62
N PHE A 8 -48.90 23.67 31.91
CA PHE A 8 -47.86 24.64 31.51
C PHE A 8 -47.76 24.90 30.00
N LYS A 9 -48.63 24.28 29.18
CA LYS A 9 -48.78 24.50 27.72
C LYS A 9 -47.45 24.72 26.97
N LYS A 10 -47.02 25.98 26.75
CA LYS A 10 -45.82 26.34 25.98
C LYS A 10 -44.52 25.98 26.71
N ASP A 11 -44.49 26.10 28.04
CA ASP A 11 -43.28 25.94 28.85
C ASP A 11 -43.07 24.48 29.29
N ALA A 12 -44.07 23.61 29.04
CA ALA A 12 -44.02 22.20 29.39
C ALA A 12 -42.84 21.45 28.73
N LYS A 13 -42.41 21.88 27.53
CA LYS A 13 -41.29 21.26 26.80
C LYS A 13 -39.95 21.55 27.48
N GLU A 14 -39.79 22.77 28.00
CA GLU A 14 -38.59 23.20 28.71
C GLU A 14 -38.53 22.57 30.11
N ILE A 15 -39.65 22.57 30.83
CA ILE A 15 -39.76 21.91 32.14
C ILE A 15 -39.46 20.41 32.03
N THR A 16 -39.96 19.73 30.98
CA THR A 16 -39.68 18.30 30.77
C THR A 16 -38.21 18.04 30.43
N LYS A 17 -37.54 18.99 29.78
CA LYS A 17 -36.10 18.88 29.48
C LYS A 17 -35.29 19.01 30.76
N VAL A 18 -35.57 20.03 31.58
CA VAL A 18 -34.90 20.24 32.87
C VAL A 18 -35.12 19.05 33.80
N LEU A 19 -36.35 18.53 33.91
CA LEU A 19 -36.65 17.35 34.73
C LEU A 19 -35.94 16.07 34.28
N LYS A 20 -35.55 15.96 33.00
CA LYS A 20 -34.77 14.82 32.47
C LYS A 20 -33.27 14.98 32.69
N GLU A 21 -32.80 16.20 32.89
CA GLU A 21 -31.38 16.56 33.08
C GLU A 21 -31.04 16.75 34.57
N LEU A 22 -31.97 16.49 35.50
CA LEU A 22 -31.72 16.58 36.94
C LEU A 22 -30.80 15.44 37.43
N ASP A 23 -29.85 15.83 38.27
CA ASP A 23 -28.93 14.93 38.96
C ASP A 23 -29.64 14.14 40.08
N GLU A 24 -29.08 13.00 40.47
CA GLU A 24 -29.65 12.11 41.51
C GLU A 24 -29.85 12.82 42.86
N ASP A 25 -28.94 13.73 43.24
CA ASP A 25 -29.02 14.49 44.49
C ASP A 25 -30.23 15.45 44.51
N LYS A 26 -30.49 16.13 43.39
CA LYS A 26 -31.64 17.05 43.25
C LYS A 26 -32.95 16.30 43.18
N ILE A 27 -32.96 15.09 42.63
CA ILE A 27 -34.14 14.20 42.63
C ILE A 27 -34.48 13.78 44.07
N ALA A 28 -33.47 13.52 44.91
CA ALA A 28 -33.66 13.19 46.32
C ALA A 28 -34.12 14.39 47.17
N GLU A 29 -33.63 15.60 46.89
CA GLU A 29 -34.13 16.84 47.50
C GLU A 29 -35.58 17.12 47.11
N LEU A 30 -35.91 16.96 45.83
CA LEU A 30 -37.27 17.11 45.30
C LEU A 30 -38.23 16.10 45.95
N GLU A 31 -37.80 14.87 46.20
CA GLU A 31 -38.58 13.86 46.92
C GLU A 31 -38.88 14.29 48.37
N LYS A 32 -37.88 14.81 49.11
CA LYS A 32 -38.04 15.30 50.49
C LYS A 32 -38.92 16.55 50.58
N GLU A 33 -38.77 17.49 49.63
CA GLU A 33 -39.61 18.70 49.59
C GLU A 33 -41.05 18.39 49.20
N MET A 34 -41.27 17.39 48.33
CA MET A 34 -42.60 16.89 48.00
C MET A 34 -43.27 16.13 49.16
N GLU A 35 -42.52 15.51 50.06
CA GLU A 35 -43.05 14.88 51.28
C GLU A 35 -43.40 15.90 52.39
N THR A 36 -42.61 16.97 52.51
CA THR A 36 -42.76 17.96 53.60
C THR A 36 -43.72 19.11 53.28
N LYS A 37 -43.78 19.56 52.02
CA LYS A 37 -44.59 20.73 51.60
C LYS A 37 -45.64 20.42 50.53
N GLY A 38 -45.57 19.26 49.87
CA GLY A 38 -46.52 18.84 48.83
C GLY A 38 -46.35 19.54 47.47
N GLU A 39 -45.44 20.52 47.40
CA GLU A 39 -45.15 21.35 46.24
C GLU A 39 -43.65 21.59 46.12
N TYR A 40 -43.13 21.58 44.90
CA TYR A 40 -41.73 21.87 44.60
C TYR A 40 -41.65 23.03 43.60
N ILE A 41 -40.89 24.08 43.94
CA ILE A 41 -40.72 25.25 43.07
C ILE A 41 -39.48 25.04 42.20
N LEU A 42 -39.69 24.74 40.93
CA LEU A 42 -38.63 24.64 39.94
C LEU A 42 -38.42 26.00 39.28
N ASN A 43 -37.22 26.57 39.42
CA ASN A 43 -36.86 27.80 38.70
C ASN A 43 -36.27 27.42 37.34
N VAL A 44 -36.98 27.76 36.26
CA VAL A 44 -36.50 27.59 34.88
C VAL A 44 -36.40 28.97 34.26
N ASN A 45 -35.20 29.35 33.82
CA ASN A 45 -34.92 30.60 33.11
C ASN A 45 -35.47 31.88 33.79
N GLY A 46 -35.50 31.92 35.13
CA GLY A 46 -35.96 33.09 35.90
C GLY A 46 -37.47 33.12 36.17
N THR A 47 -38.20 32.06 35.82
CA THR A 47 -39.62 31.87 36.12
C THR A 47 -39.82 30.69 37.08
N GLU A 48 -40.59 30.93 38.14
CA GLU A 48 -40.91 29.94 39.17
C GLU A 48 -42.12 29.10 38.76
N PHE A 49 -41.94 27.78 38.67
CA PHE A 49 -43.01 26.83 38.35
C PHE A 49 -43.26 25.87 39.50
N THR A 50 -44.49 25.83 40.00
CA THR A 50 -44.91 24.93 41.09
C THR A 50 -45.27 23.55 40.53
N ILE A 51 -44.50 22.54 40.90
CA ILE A 51 -44.75 21.14 40.54
C ILE A 51 -45.44 20.46 41.72
N THR A 52 -46.62 19.90 41.49
CA THR A 52 -47.38 19.16 42.51
C THR A 52 -47.16 17.65 42.41
N LYS A 53 -47.43 16.93 43.51
CA LYS A 53 -47.29 15.47 43.63
C LYS A 53 -48.04 14.65 42.56
N GLU A 54 -49.08 15.22 41.94
CA GLU A 54 -49.82 14.54 40.87
C GLU A 54 -49.14 14.59 39.50
N MET A 55 -48.14 15.45 39.32
CA MET A 55 -47.53 15.76 38.03
C MET A 55 -46.28 14.92 37.72
N VAL A 56 -45.58 14.48 38.77
CA VAL A 56 -44.32 13.73 38.68
C VAL A 56 -44.44 12.46 39.52
N ASN A 57 -43.96 11.34 38.97
CA ASN A 57 -43.82 10.09 39.71
C ASN A 57 -42.37 9.65 39.62
N ILE A 58 -41.71 9.50 40.77
CA ILE A 58 -40.30 9.14 40.88
C ILE A 58 -40.25 7.64 41.11
N ASN A 59 -39.69 6.89 40.15
CA ASN A 59 -39.51 5.45 40.26
C ASN A 59 -38.02 5.14 40.23
N ARG A 60 -37.52 4.46 41.26
CA ARG A 60 -36.15 3.92 41.28
C ARG A 60 -36.20 2.47 40.81
N SER A 61 -35.43 2.12 39.79
CA SER A 61 -35.33 0.75 39.28
C SER A 61 -33.88 0.32 39.09
N GLN A 62 -33.59 -0.93 39.41
CA GLN A 62 -32.30 -1.55 39.11
C GLN A 62 -32.37 -2.21 37.73
N LYS A 63 -31.43 -1.87 36.85
CA LYS A 63 -31.34 -2.46 35.50
C LYS A 63 -29.99 -3.14 35.33
N THR A 64 -30.00 -4.46 35.21
CA THR A 64 -28.80 -5.25 34.91
C THR A 64 -28.47 -5.15 33.42
N MET A 65 -27.29 -4.66 33.09
CA MET A 65 -26.77 -4.58 31.71
C MET A 65 -25.89 -5.81 31.45
N HIS A 66 -26.28 -6.67 30.52
CA HIS A 66 -25.52 -7.90 30.18
C HIS A 66 -24.55 -7.72 29.00
N VAL A 67 -24.68 -6.63 28.25
CA VAL A 67 -23.93 -6.38 27.01
C VAL A 67 -23.48 -4.91 27.00
N GLU A 68 -22.27 -4.69 26.53
CA GLU A 68 -21.74 -3.38 26.20
C GLU A 68 -21.73 -3.22 24.67
N GLU A 69 -22.29 -2.13 24.18
CA GLU A 69 -22.27 -1.79 22.76
C GLU A 69 -21.01 -0.97 22.47
N ILE A 70 -20.10 -1.51 21.68
CA ILE A 70 -18.84 -0.86 21.32
C ILE A 70 -18.94 -0.33 19.89
N ILE A 71 -18.66 0.96 19.71
CA ILE A 71 -18.55 1.58 18.38
C ILE A 71 -17.07 1.58 17.98
N PRO A 72 -16.63 0.71 17.05
CA PRO A 72 -15.22 0.63 16.69
C PRO A 72 -14.81 1.85 15.84
N ALA A 73 -13.64 2.40 16.13
CA ALA A 73 -13.00 3.37 15.25
C ALA A 73 -12.41 2.65 14.02
N VAL A 74 -12.67 3.16 12.82
CA VAL A 74 -12.15 2.62 11.56
C VAL A 74 -11.00 3.50 11.07
N ILE A 75 -9.85 2.88 10.78
CA ILE A 75 -8.73 3.53 10.10
C ILE A 75 -8.65 2.95 8.70
N GLU A 76 -8.89 3.78 7.68
CA GLU A 76 -8.84 3.39 6.28
C GLU A 76 -7.63 4.03 5.59
N PRO A 77 -6.47 3.36 5.56
CA PRO A 77 -5.33 3.87 4.82
C PRO A 77 -5.62 3.78 3.31
N SER A 78 -5.64 4.93 2.65
CA SER A 78 -5.82 5.03 1.19
C SER A 78 -4.50 5.35 0.51
N PHE A 79 -4.12 4.53 -0.48
CA PHE A 79 -2.90 4.72 -1.26
C PHE A 79 -3.26 4.99 -2.72
N GLY A 80 -2.99 6.21 -3.19
CA GLY A 80 -3.17 6.57 -4.60
C GLY A 80 -2.01 6.06 -5.45
N ILE A 81 -2.13 4.86 -6.01
CA ILE A 81 -1.07 4.19 -6.80
C ILE A 81 -0.52 5.10 -7.91
N GLY A 82 -1.39 5.87 -8.58
CA GLY A 82 -0.99 6.79 -9.66
C GLY A 82 -0.06 7.94 -9.25
N ARG A 83 0.03 8.29 -7.96
CA ARG A 83 0.96 9.33 -7.46
C ARG A 83 2.32 8.76 -7.03
N ILE A 84 2.44 7.45 -6.91
CA ILE A 84 3.62 6.77 -6.35
C ILE A 84 4.62 6.36 -7.45
N ILE A 85 4.21 6.33 -8.72
CA ILE A 85 5.02 5.83 -9.83
C ILE A 85 6.10 6.85 -10.22
N ILE A 86 7.37 6.48 -10.06
CA ILE A 86 8.57 7.23 -10.48
C ILE A 86 9.38 6.34 -11.43
N PHE A 87 10.03 6.92 -12.45
CA PHE A 87 10.73 6.18 -13.53
C PHE A 87 11.95 5.35 -13.09
N ALA A 88 12.50 5.56 -11.88
CA ALA A 88 13.55 4.71 -11.31
C ALA A 88 12.94 3.56 -10.51
N LEU A 89 12.24 2.66 -11.19
CA LEU A 89 11.59 1.53 -10.53
C LEU A 89 12.64 0.54 -10.02
N PRO A 90 12.59 0.15 -8.72
CA PRO A 90 13.37 -0.96 -8.19
C PRO A 90 13.10 -2.25 -8.98
N PRO A 91 14.09 -3.17 -9.07
CA PRO A 91 13.94 -4.41 -9.83
C PRO A 91 12.70 -5.24 -9.45
N VAL A 92 12.31 -5.21 -8.17
CA VAL A 92 11.14 -5.93 -7.62
C VAL A 92 9.82 -5.48 -8.24
N ILE A 93 9.69 -4.19 -8.56
CA ILE A 93 8.44 -3.62 -9.11
C ILE A 93 8.50 -3.27 -10.60
N ALA A 94 9.69 -3.36 -11.22
CA ALA A 94 9.85 -3.10 -12.65
C ALA A 94 8.90 -4.00 -13.49
N PRO A 95 8.19 -3.46 -14.50
CA PRO A 95 7.22 -4.24 -15.30
C PRO A 95 7.88 -5.39 -16.07
N LEU A 96 9.05 -5.09 -16.64
CA LEU A 96 9.92 -6.04 -17.30
C LEU A 96 11.24 -6.05 -16.52
N LYS A 97 11.71 -7.25 -16.17
CA LYS A 97 12.89 -7.45 -15.35
C LYS A 97 14.16 -7.46 -16.19
N CYS A 98 14.06 -7.95 -17.43
CA CYS A 98 15.22 -8.13 -18.29
C CYS A 98 14.93 -7.72 -19.74
N SER A 99 15.92 -7.16 -20.42
CA SER A 99 15.96 -7.09 -21.88
C SER A 99 17.00 -8.07 -22.42
N VAL A 100 16.72 -8.68 -23.57
CA VAL A 100 17.68 -9.54 -24.30
C VAL A 100 18.04 -8.84 -25.61
N LEU A 101 19.33 -8.58 -25.79
CA LEU A 101 19.86 -7.65 -26.78
C LEU A 101 21.00 -8.30 -27.58
N PRO A 102 20.76 -8.81 -28.81
CA PRO A 102 21.86 -9.30 -29.64
C PRO A 102 22.74 -8.13 -30.10
N LEU A 103 24.07 -8.20 -30.01
CA LEU A 103 24.96 -7.07 -30.31
C LEU A 103 24.73 -6.47 -31.71
N SER A 104 24.38 -7.31 -32.68
CA SER A 104 23.97 -6.92 -34.04
C SER A 104 22.95 -7.90 -34.61
N GLY A 105 22.43 -7.66 -35.81
CA GLY A 105 21.54 -8.61 -36.51
C GLY A 105 22.25 -9.82 -37.13
N HIS A 106 23.31 -10.34 -36.50
CA HIS A 106 24.02 -11.51 -37.01
C HIS A 106 23.16 -12.77 -36.80
N PRO A 107 23.01 -13.65 -37.82
CA PRO A 107 22.13 -14.81 -37.72
C PRO A 107 22.52 -15.77 -36.59
N ASP A 108 23.83 -15.89 -36.30
CA ASP A 108 24.34 -16.78 -35.25
C ASP A 108 23.90 -16.40 -33.83
N PHE A 109 23.42 -15.18 -33.61
CA PHE A 109 22.89 -14.77 -32.30
C PHE A 109 21.45 -15.25 -32.07
N ALA A 110 20.67 -15.48 -33.13
CA ALA A 110 19.27 -15.90 -33.02
C ALA A 110 19.05 -17.16 -32.16
N PRO A 111 19.84 -18.25 -32.28
CA PRO A 111 19.68 -19.42 -31.41
C PRO A 111 19.90 -19.09 -29.93
N PHE A 112 20.96 -18.33 -29.61
CA PHE A 112 21.25 -17.92 -28.23
C PHE A 112 20.16 -17.04 -27.62
N VAL A 113 19.63 -16.10 -28.41
CA VAL A 113 18.51 -15.25 -27.97
C VAL A 113 17.26 -16.08 -27.70
N SER A 114 16.95 -17.08 -28.55
CA SER A 114 15.81 -17.97 -28.35
C SER A 114 15.97 -18.82 -27.09
N THR A 115 17.15 -19.42 -26.89
CA THR A 115 17.45 -20.23 -25.69
C THR A 115 17.36 -19.37 -24.43
N LEU A 116 17.97 -18.18 -24.41
CA LEU A 116 17.89 -17.25 -23.28
C LEU A 116 16.46 -16.86 -22.96
N SER A 117 15.64 -16.56 -23.97
CA SER A 117 14.24 -16.20 -23.77
C SER A 117 13.45 -17.36 -23.13
N GLN A 118 13.71 -18.60 -23.58
CA GLN A 118 13.11 -19.79 -22.97
C GLN A 118 13.55 -19.97 -21.52
N ASP A 119 14.85 -19.82 -21.23
CA ASP A 119 15.38 -20.02 -19.88
C ASP A 119 14.93 -18.93 -18.91
N LEU A 120 14.82 -17.68 -19.38
CA LEU A 120 14.20 -16.60 -18.60
C LEU A 120 12.72 -16.89 -18.32
N THR A 121 11.99 -17.42 -19.30
CA THR A 121 10.58 -17.83 -19.11
C THR A 121 10.46 -18.95 -18.07
N LYS A 122 11.32 -19.98 -18.15
CA LYS A 122 11.35 -21.09 -17.17
C LYS A 122 11.65 -20.60 -15.75
N ASN A 123 12.46 -19.55 -15.61
CA ASN A 123 12.80 -18.93 -14.33
C ASN A 123 11.80 -17.84 -13.90
N GLU A 124 10.65 -17.73 -14.59
CA GLU A 124 9.57 -16.77 -14.33
C GLU A 124 10.03 -15.30 -14.38
N VAL A 125 11.01 -15.00 -15.24
CA VAL A 125 11.53 -13.66 -15.44
C VAL A 125 10.82 -12.99 -16.60
N SER A 126 10.00 -11.99 -16.30
CA SER A 126 9.39 -11.12 -17.32
C SER A 126 10.48 -10.41 -18.12
N HIS A 127 10.54 -10.64 -19.42
CA HIS A 127 11.60 -10.11 -20.26
C HIS A 127 11.09 -9.66 -21.64
N ARG A 128 11.92 -8.90 -22.35
CA ARG A 128 11.67 -8.46 -23.73
C ARG A 128 12.90 -8.65 -24.59
N VAL A 129 12.72 -9.22 -25.78
CA VAL A 129 13.77 -9.26 -26.80
C VAL A 129 13.70 -7.97 -27.62
N ASP A 130 14.83 -7.29 -27.80
CA ASP A 130 14.96 -6.14 -28.71
C ASP A 130 16.08 -6.40 -29.74
N ASP A 131 15.65 -6.96 -30.86
CA ASP A 131 16.42 -7.22 -32.08
C ASP A 131 16.29 -6.10 -33.13
N SER A 132 15.76 -4.94 -32.73
CA SER A 132 15.53 -3.83 -33.65
C SER A 132 16.83 -3.32 -34.28
N SER A 133 16.69 -2.76 -35.48
CA SER A 133 17.80 -2.12 -36.16
C SER A 133 18.32 -0.91 -35.36
N GLY A 134 19.63 -0.89 -35.10
CA GLY A 134 20.29 0.19 -34.37
C GLY A 134 21.54 -0.27 -33.61
N SER A 135 22.31 0.70 -33.13
CA SER A 135 23.44 0.41 -32.25
C SER A 135 22.95 -0.13 -30.90
N ILE A 136 23.80 -0.90 -30.21
CA ILE A 136 23.49 -1.43 -28.87
C ILE A 136 23.16 -0.32 -27.87
N GLY A 137 23.85 0.82 -27.95
CA GLY A 137 23.57 2.00 -27.11
C GLY A 137 22.14 2.54 -27.28
N ARG A 138 21.62 2.62 -28.51
CA ARG A 138 20.23 3.06 -28.74
C ARG A 138 19.21 2.08 -28.17
N ARG A 139 19.52 0.79 -28.19
CA ARG A 139 18.64 -0.23 -27.60
C ARG A 139 18.66 -0.17 -26.08
N TYR A 140 19.82 0.04 -25.46
CA TYR A 140 19.90 0.34 -24.03
C TYR A 140 19.08 1.58 -23.66
N THR A 141 19.17 2.68 -24.42
CA THR A 141 18.35 3.87 -24.14
C THR A 141 16.86 3.55 -24.14
N ARG A 142 16.36 2.80 -25.13
CA ARG A 142 14.94 2.40 -25.17
C ARG A 142 14.52 1.50 -24.01
N THR A 143 15.39 0.60 -23.58
CA THR A 143 15.10 -0.29 -22.44
C THR A 143 15.16 0.45 -21.11
N ASP A 144 16.10 1.38 -20.98
CA ASP A 144 16.28 2.21 -19.80
C ASP A 144 15.09 3.19 -19.66
N GLU A 145 14.57 3.74 -20.77
CA GLU A 145 13.38 4.61 -20.83
C GLU A 145 12.10 3.94 -20.29
N ILE A 146 11.97 2.62 -20.48
CA ILE A 146 10.85 1.82 -19.95
C ILE A 146 11.18 1.18 -18.59
N ALA A 147 12.23 1.65 -17.93
CA ALA A 147 12.66 1.25 -16.60
C ALA A 147 13.02 -0.24 -16.43
N ILE A 148 13.49 -0.91 -17.49
CA ILE A 148 14.02 -2.28 -17.37
C ILE A 148 15.32 -2.25 -16.56
N PRO A 149 15.43 -3.00 -15.45
CA PRO A 149 16.58 -2.92 -14.55
C PRO A 149 17.82 -3.65 -15.09
N PHE A 150 17.64 -4.74 -15.86
CA PHE A 150 18.75 -5.56 -16.35
C PHE A 150 18.70 -5.76 -17.86
N GLY A 151 19.86 -5.74 -18.51
CA GLY A 151 20.00 -6.04 -19.93
C GLY A 151 21.03 -7.14 -20.16
N ILE A 152 20.64 -8.21 -20.86
CA ILE A 152 21.53 -9.28 -21.31
C ILE A 152 21.91 -8.99 -22.75
N THR A 153 23.21 -8.83 -22.99
CA THR A 153 23.76 -8.66 -24.34
C THR A 153 24.42 -9.94 -24.81
N VAL A 154 24.04 -10.38 -26.01
CA VAL A 154 24.67 -11.51 -26.72
C VAL A 154 25.65 -10.95 -27.72
N ASP A 155 26.94 -11.19 -27.53
CA ASP A 155 28.02 -10.68 -28.38
C ASP A 155 28.77 -11.81 -29.09
N PHE A 156 29.84 -11.48 -29.82
CA PHE A 156 30.64 -12.49 -30.53
C PHE A 156 31.35 -13.44 -29.57
N ASP A 157 31.70 -12.98 -28.37
CA ASP A 157 32.27 -13.83 -27.33
C ASP A 157 31.24 -14.84 -26.81
N SER A 158 29.94 -14.57 -26.96
CA SER A 158 28.87 -15.53 -26.65
C SER A 158 28.80 -16.71 -27.61
N LEU A 159 29.44 -16.62 -28.79
CA LEU A 159 29.50 -17.72 -29.75
C LEU A 159 30.64 -18.71 -29.45
N LYS A 160 31.57 -18.35 -28.55
CA LYS A 160 32.72 -19.19 -28.18
C LYS A 160 32.43 -20.00 -26.92
N GLU A 161 32.94 -21.22 -26.88
CA GLU A 161 32.92 -22.03 -25.66
C GLU A 161 34.07 -21.60 -24.72
N PRO A 162 33.81 -21.41 -23.41
CA PRO A 162 32.52 -21.58 -22.72
C PRO A 162 31.52 -20.44 -23.00
N TYR A 163 30.27 -20.81 -23.30
CA TYR A 163 29.22 -19.84 -23.64
C TYR A 163 28.93 -18.89 -22.48
N SER A 164 29.06 -17.60 -22.75
CA SER A 164 28.86 -16.54 -21.77
C SER A 164 28.18 -15.34 -22.38
N VAL A 165 27.50 -14.56 -21.56
CA VAL A 165 26.79 -13.34 -21.98
C VAL A 165 27.11 -12.20 -21.04
N THR A 166 26.89 -10.97 -21.51
CA THR A 166 27.14 -9.78 -20.70
C THR A 166 25.84 -9.34 -20.05
N LEU A 167 25.81 -9.28 -18.72
CA LEU A 167 24.70 -8.74 -17.95
C LEU A 167 25.02 -7.29 -17.55
N ARG A 168 24.14 -6.36 -17.89
CA ARG A 168 24.22 -4.92 -17.56
C ARG A 168 23.15 -4.55 -16.55
N GLU A 169 23.50 -3.72 -15.57
CA GLU A 169 22.54 -3.04 -14.69
C GLU A 169 22.23 -1.63 -15.21
N ARG A 170 20.95 -1.23 -15.13
CA ARG A 170 20.46 0.10 -15.56
C ARG A 170 21.07 1.25 -14.76
N ASP A 171 21.04 1.17 -13.43
CA ASP A 171 21.32 2.32 -12.56
C ASP A 171 22.81 2.68 -12.51
N THR A 172 23.68 1.67 -12.37
CA THR A 172 25.13 1.89 -12.39
C THR A 172 25.73 1.91 -13.80
N MET A 173 25.00 1.39 -14.79
CA MET A 173 25.48 1.11 -16.15
C MET A 173 26.66 0.13 -16.22
N GLU A 174 27.00 -0.53 -15.11
CA GLU A 174 28.09 -1.50 -15.04
C GLU A 174 27.69 -2.83 -15.71
N GLN A 175 28.71 -3.57 -16.16
CA GLN A 175 28.55 -4.82 -16.90
C GLN A 175 29.41 -5.92 -16.29
N ILE A 176 28.86 -7.12 -16.21
CA ILE A 176 29.55 -8.33 -15.75
C ILE A 176 29.38 -9.46 -16.77
N ARG A 177 30.36 -10.36 -16.86
CA ARG A 177 30.29 -11.53 -17.74
C ARG A 177 29.80 -12.75 -16.96
N VAL A 178 28.70 -13.34 -17.43
CA VAL A 178 28.02 -14.44 -16.74
C VAL A 178 27.91 -15.64 -17.68
N PRO A 179 28.16 -16.87 -17.21
CA PRO A 179 27.89 -18.07 -17.99
C PRO A 179 26.42 -18.15 -18.44
N LEU A 180 26.18 -18.60 -19.67
CA LEU A 180 24.83 -18.64 -20.26
C LEU A 180 23.83 -19.41 -19.37
N GLU A 181 24.26 -20.50 -18.77
CA GLU A 181 23.42 -21.37 -17.92
C GLU A 181 23.01 -20.70 -16.59
N GLN A 182 23.79 -19.74 -16.10
CA GLN A 182 23.61 -19.11 -14.79
C GLN A 182 22.92 -17.74 -14.88
N VAL A 183 22.88 -17.11 -16.06
CA VAL A 183 22.35 -15.75 -16.20
C VAL A 183 20.87 -15.66 -15.87
N ALA A 184 20.08 -16.67 -16.25
CA ALA A 184 18.64 -16.66 -16.05
C ALA A 184 18.28 -16.76 -14.56
N SER A 185 18.96 -17.63 -13.80
CA SER A 185 18.77 -17.74 -12.35
C SER A 185 19.26 -16.50 -11.62
N LEU A 186 20.42 -15.95 -12.01
CA LEU A 186 20.95 -14.72 -11.45
C LEU A 186 19.98 -13.53 -11.61
N VAL A 187 19.45 -13.32 -12.82
CA VAL A 187 18.45 -12.26 -13.05
C VAL A 187 17.18 -12.52 -12.25
N SER A 188 16.79 -13.78 -12.09
CA SER A 188 15.66 -14.17 -11.25
C SER A 188 15.87 -13.75 -9.78
N ASP A 189 17.05 -14.00 -9.22
CA ASP A 189 17.40 -13.65 -7.85
C ASP A 189 17.53 -12.13 -7.64
N LEU A 190 18.16 -11.43 -8.58
CA LEU A 190 18.26 -9.97 -8.58
C LEU A 190 16.87 -9.31 -8.69
N SER A 191 16.01 -9.81 -9.57
CA SER A 191 14.67 -9.25 -9.78
C SER A 191 13.75 -9.41 -8.58
N ARG A 192 13.96 -10.44 -7.75
CA ARG A 192 13.21 -10.70 -6.51
C ARG A 192 13.88 -10.11 -5.27
N GLY A 193 15.05 -9.49 -5.40
CA GLY A 193 15.81 -8.93 -4.29
C GLY A 193 16.43 -9.98 -3.35
N ARG A 194 16.62 -11.22 -3.81
CA ARG A 194 17.33 -12.27 -3.05
C ARG A 194 18.85 -12.05 -3.07
N GLN A 195 19.34 -11.39 -4.12
CA GLN A 195 20.72 -11.00 -4.31
C GLN A 195 20.78 -9.52 -4.71
N THR A 196 21.87 -8.83 -4.33
CA THR A 196 22.14 -7.45 -4.77
C THR A 196 23.13 -7.42 -5.92
N TRP A 197 23.16 -6.31 -6.65
CA TRP A 197 24.11 -6.13 -7.74
C TRP A 197 25.56 -6.17 -7.26
N GLU A 198 25.85 -5.59 -6.10
CA GLU A 198 27.18 -5.62 -5.49
C GLU A 198 27.65 -7.04 -5.22
N ALA A 199 26.77 -7.91 -4.73
CA ALA A 199 27.09 -9.31 -4.51
C ALA A 199 27.35 -10.04 -5.83
N ALA A 200 26.57 -9.75 -6.88
CA ALA A 200 26.80 -10.31 -8.21
C ALA A 200 28.16 -9.89 -8.78
N LYS A 201 28.57 -8.63 -8.62
CA LYS A 201 29.89 -8.15 -9.05
C LYS A 201 31.07 -8.85 -8.36
N CYS A 202 30.89 -9.32 -7.13
CA CYS A 202 31.94 -10.09 -6.46
C CYS A 202 32.06 -11.52 -7.01
N CYS A 203 30.99 -12.09 -7.54
CA CYS A 203 30.96 -13.47 -8.04
C CYS A 203 31.37 -13.58 -9.51
N TYR A 204 31.21 -12.52 -10.30
CA TYR A 204 31.43 -12.54 -11.75
C TYR A 204 32.42 -11.47 -12.19
N PRO A 205 33.27 -11.76 -13.20
CA PRO A 205 34.24 -10.80 -13.69
C PRO A 205 33.56 -9.60 -14.34
N LYS A 206 34.10 -8.40 -14.07
CA LYS A 206 33.66 -7.15 -14.70
C LYS A 206 33.98 -7.20 -16.20
N PHE A 207 33.02 -6.77 -17.01
CA PHE A 207 33.19 -6.68 -18.45
C PHE A 207 33.68 -5.28 -18.83
N GLU A 208 34.86 -5.19 -19.43
CA GLU A 208 35.42 -3.92 -19.89
C GLU A 208 35.32 -3.78 -21.41
N GLN A 209 35.72 -4.81 -22.17
CA GLN A 209 35.66 -4.87 -23.64
C GLN A 209 35.52 -6.32 -24.10
N GLN A 210 34.96 -6.52 -25.30
CA GLN A 210 34.92 -7.83 -25.96
C GLN A 210 36.32 -8.19 -26.49
N GLU A 211 36.74 -9.44 -26.34
CA GLU A 211 38.04 -9.91 -26.82
C GLU A 211 38.01 -10.22 -28.32
N THR A 212 36.84 -10.54 -28.87
CA THR A 212 36.68 -10.86 -30.30
C THR A 212 35.90 -9.77 -31.04
N THR A 213 36.53 -9.14 -32.01
CA THR A 213 35.86 -8.32 -33.04
C THR A 213 35.52 -9.18 -34.27
N LYS A 214 34.47 -8.80 -35.02
CA LYS A 214 34.06 -9.46 -36.28
C LYS A 214 35.28 -9.79 -37.16
N GLY A 215 35.68 -11.06 -37.21
CA GLY A 215 36.74 -11.56 -38.07
C GLY A 215 37.84 -12.33 -37.35
N ALA A 216 37.55 -13.61 -37.08
CA ALA A 216 38.47 -14.71 -37.36
C ALA A 216 37.64 -15.79 -38.08
#